data_AF-A0A2N5K7S3-F1
#
_entry.id   AF-A0A2N5K7S3-F1
#
_cell.length_a   1.000
_cell.length_b   1.000
_cell.length_c   1.000
_cell.angle_alpha   90.00
_cell.angle_beta   90.00
_cell.angle_gamma   90.00
#
_symmetry.space_group_name_H-M   'P 1'
#
loop_
_entity.id
_entity.type
_entity.pdbx_description
1 polymer ?
#
loop_
_entity_poly.entity_id
_entity_poly.type
_entity_poly.pdbx_seq_one_letter_code
_entity_poly.pdbx_strand_id
1 'polypeptide(L)' 'MNIPLVFGQALKRWRKARHLTQAELAAQTGYSLSTIRKLESGVLRPSRQVARRLSDVLQLS' A
#
# COMPACT_ATOMS: atom_id res chain seq x y z
N MET A 1 12.35 15.47 13.89
CA MET A 1 11.43 14.49 14.52
C MET A 1 10.85 13.61 13.43
N ASN A 2 11.46 12.48 13.14
CA ASN A 2 11.07 11.60 12.03
C ASN A 2 9.92 10.70 12.50
N ILE A 3 8.69 11.20 12.46
CA ILE A 3 7.51 10.39 12.78
C ILE A 3 7.49 9.24 11.75
N PRO A 4 7.64 7.97 12.15
CA PRO A 4 7.51 6.87 11.22
C PRO A 4 6.08 6.95 10.69
N LEU A 5 5.93 7.32 9.41
CA LEU A 5 4.63 7.30 8.75
C LEU A 5 4.07 5.90 8.96
N VAL A 6 2.98 5.79 9.73
CA VAL A 6 2.31 4.51 9.97
C VAL A 6 2.03 3.92 8.60
N PHE A 7 2.57 2.73 8.31
CA PHE A 7 2.69 2.13 6.98
C PHE A 7 1.54 2.46 6.00
N GLY A 8 0.28 2.42 6.46
CA GLY A 8 -0.88 2.77 5.63
C GLY A 8 -0.87 4.17 5.03
N GLN A 9 -0.39 5.18 5.77
CA GLN A 9 -0.25 6.55 5.28
C GLN A 9 0.86 6.65 4.22
N ALA A 10 2.00 5.97 4.44
CA ALA A 10 3.08 5.89 3.46
C ALA A 10 2.61 5.18 2.18
N LEU A 11 1.89 4.06 2.33
CA LEU A 11 1.29 3.32 1.23
C LEU A 11 0.36 4.19 0.39
N LYS A 12 -0.53 4.94 1.04
CA LYS A 12 -1.44 5.88 0.36
C LYS A 12 -0.68 6.96 -0.41
N ARG A 13 0.44 7.47 0.14
CA ARG A 13 1.29 8.45 -0.54
C ARG A 13 1.97 7.85 -1.77
N TRP A 14 2.59 6.68 -1.65
CA TRP A 14 3.24 6.01 -2.77
C TRP A 14 2.26 5.67 -3.88
N ARG A 15 1.07 5.16 -3.53
CA ARG A 15 0.01 4.88 -4.50
C ARG A 15 -0.38 6.14 -5.28
N LYS A 16 -0.64 7.24 -4.57
CA LYS A 16 -1.00 8.52 -5.20
C LYS A 16 0.12 9.07 -6.08
N ALA A 17 1.38 8.90 -5.67
CA ALA A 17 2.54 9.30 -6.48
C ALA A 17 2.62 8.53 -7.81
N ARG A 18 1.98 7.36 -7.90
CA ARG A 18 1.86 6.58 -9.15
C ARG A 18 0.52 6.78 -9.86
N HIS A 19 -0.26 7.78 -9.45
CA HIS A 19 -1.58 8.08 -10.00
C HIS A 19 -2.59 6.93 -9.94
N LEU A 20 -2.38 5.96 -9.05
CA LEU A 20 -3.26 4.81 -8.90
C LEU A 20 -4.41 5.12 -7.95
N THR A 21 -5.61 4.65 -8.26
CA THR A 21 -6.73 4.45 -7.35
C THR A 21 -6.49 3.23 -6.45
N GLN A 22 -7.26 3.10 -5.36
CA GLN A 22 -7.18 1.90 -4.52
C GLN A 22 -7.57 0.62 -5.29
N ALA A 23 -8.47 0.74 -6.26
CA ALA A 23 -8.92 -0.38 -7.10
C ALA A 23 -7.83 -0.82 -8.08
N GLU A 24 -7.11 0.12 -8.69
CA GLU A 24 -5.99 -0.21 -9.58
C GLU A 24 -4.83 -0.83 -8.82
N LEU A 25 -4.51 -0.32 -7.62
CA LEU A 25 -3.49 -0.96 -6.77
C LEU A 25 -3.91 -2.38 -6.36
N ALA A 26 -5.20 -2.58 -6.04
CA ALA A 26 -5.75 -3.90 -5.73
C ALA A 26 -5.58 -4.86 -6.92
N ALA A 27 -5.97 -4.43 -8.12
CA ALA A 27 -5.82 -5.22 -9.35
C ALA A 27 -4.36 -5.59 -9.64
N GLN A 28 -3.43 -4.63 -9.56
CA GLN A 28 -2.00 -4.88 -9.84
C GLN A 28 -1.34 -5.79 -8.79
N THR A 29 -1.74 -5.66 -7.52
CA THR A 29 -1.20 -6.49 -6.44
C THR A 29 -1.82 -7.88 -6.37
N GLY A 30 -3.02 -8.07 -6.95
CA GLY A 30 -3.81 -9.30 -6.83
C GLY A 30 -4.60 -9.39 -5.51
N TYR A 31 -4.69 -8.29 -4.75
CA TYR A 31 -5.44 -8.24 -3.50
C TYR A 31 -6.82 -7.62 -3.70
N SER A 32 -7.73 -7.86 -2.76
CA SER A 32 -9.05 -7.22 -2.79
C SER A 32 -8.93 -5.71 -2.49
N LEU A 33 -9.88 -4.92 -3.02
CA LEU A 33 -10.02 -3.50 -2.67
C LEU A 33 -10.16 -3.29 -1.15
N SER A 34 -10.87 -4.19 -0.47
CA SER A 34 -11.04 -4.17 0.99
C SER A 34 -9.70 -4.33 1.72
N THR A 35 -8.82 -5.22 1.23
CA THR A 35 -7.46 -5.40 1.76
C THR A 35 -6.66 -4.12 1.62
N ILE A 36 -6.63 -3.51 0.43
CA ILE A 36 -5.90 -2.24 0.20
C ILE A 36 -6.45 -1.13 1.11
N ARG A 37 -7.77 -1.01 1.25
CA ARG A 37 -8.39 -0.02 2.14
C ARG A 37 -7.98 -0.20 3.60
N LYS A 38 -7.98 -1.44 4.11
CA LYS A 38 -7.56 -1.77 5.48
C LYS A 38 -6.06 -1.55 5.70
N LEU A 39 -5.23 -1.81 4.70
CA LEU A 39 -3.79 -1.51 4.75
C LEU A 39 -3.56 0.00 4.83
N GLU A 40 -4.21 0.79 3.97
CA GLU A 40 -4.07 2.25 3.97
C GLU A 40 -4.62 2.93 5.22
N SER A 41 -5.69 2.38 5.82
CA SER A 41 -6.22 2.87 7.09
C SER A 41 -5.42 2.41 8.31
N GLY A 42 -4.47 1.49 8.15
CA GLY A 42 -3.69 0.91 9.24
C GLY A 42 -4.43 -0.13 10.09
N VAL A 43 -5.67 -0.50 9.72
CA VAL A 43 -6.45 -1.58 10.35
C VAL A 43 -5.77 -2.93 10.12
N LEU A 44 -5.18 -3.13 8.95
CA LEU A 44 -4.41 -4.32 8.62
C LEU A 44 -2.92 -4.00 8.63
N ARG A 45 -2.14 -4.78 9.39
CA ARG A 45 -0.68 -4.78 9.31
C ARG A 45 -0.25 -5.68 8.13
N PRO A 46 0.60 -5.21 7.22
CA PRO A 46 1.10 -6.05 6.13
C PRO A 46 2.01 -7.16 6.70
N SER A 47 1.94 -8.34 6.11
CA SER A 47 3.03 -9.31 6.25
C SER A 47 4.23 -8.89 5.40
N ARG A 48 5.39 -9.54 5.58
CA ARG A 48 6.56 -9.32 4.71
C ARG A 48 6.24 -9.56 3.23
N GLN A 49 5.44 -10.59 2.93
CA GLN A 49 5.03 -10.90 1.56
C GLN A 49 4.17 -9.79 0.95
N VAL A 50 3.20 -9.28 1.72
CA VAL A 50 2.35 -8.16 1.29
C VAL A 50 3.19 -6.91 1.04
N ALA A 51 4.08 -6.58 1.98
CA ALA A 51 4.98 -5.43 1.84
C ALA A 51 5.86 -5.53 0.59
N ARG A 52 6.39 -6.73 0.29
CA ARG A 52 7.21 -6.95 -0.91
C ARG A 52 6.39 -6.79 -2.19
N ARG A 53 5.21 -7.43 -2.27
CA ARG A 53 4.33 -7.30 -3.44
C ARG A 53 3.93 -5.84 -3.70
N LEU A 54 3.65 -5.08 -2.63
CA LEU A 54 3.36 -3.65 -2.74
C LEU A 54 4.58 -2.86 -3.22
N SER A 55 5.78 -3.19 -2.73
CA SER A 55 7.03 -2.53 -3.14
C SER A 55 7.34 -2.77 -4.61
N ASP A 56 7.09 -3.99 -5.12
CA ASP A 56 7.28 -4.33 -6.53
C ASP A 56 6.33 -3.52 -7.43
N VAL A 57 5.03 -3.49 -7.09
CA VAL A 57 4.01 -2.76 -7.86
C VAL A 57 4.23 -1.23 -7.80
N LEU A 58 4.64 -0.72 -6.64
CA LEU A 58 4.87 0.70 -6.41
C LEU A 58 6.27 1.17 -6.80
N GLN A 59 7.12 0.26 -7.28
CA GLN A 59 8.51 0.52 -7.71
C GLN A 59 9.30 1.27 -6.63
N LEU A 60 9.34 0.71 -5.41
CA LEU A 60 9.99 1.28 -4.22
C LEU A 60 11.36 0.64 -3.92
N SER A 61 12.08 0.23 -4.98
CA SER A 61 13.38 -0.47 -4.93
C SER A 61 14.41 0.18 -4.01
#